data_AF-A0A2V5XX06-F1
#
_entry.id   AF-A0A2V5XX06-F1
#
_cell.length_a   1.000
_cell.length_b   1.000
_cell.length_c   1.000
_cell.angle_alpha   90.00
_cell.angle_beta   90.00
_cell.angle_gamma   90.00
#
_symmetry.space_group_name_H-M   'P 1'
#
loop_
_entity.id
_entity.type
_entity.pdbx_description
1 polymer ?
#
loop_
_entity_poly.entity_id
_entity_poly.type
_entity_poly.pdbx_seq_one_letter_code
_entity_poly.pdbx_strand_id
1 'polypeptide(L)'
;MFQVSTYHPKRNYMNIQSTNLVKTQVVEGVAASPRGGALSLLHAAPRRHPPRRAGSAVATAMISKILLPIVIAATLGVVGPSSARAQLASINPIKDNTLYEFDAAEGDVSNALGFHFFAGETAMGELRRGVLAFDIAGNIPAGSTILGVTLSLNMSRTGLDTARNVDLHKLLADWGEGTSMAPGEEGDGAPATPNDATWRHRFFDTIFWTTEGGDFSATVSASQSVGAIGVYTWSSSQMRADVQSWLDDPSSNFGWLVLGDESDILTAKRFDTRESASPPVLTIQYRPPGPRPTPTPRPRATPKSRPTPSAFSHPLRFLLRLFATQPAAQAASPLRD
;
A
#
# COMPACT_ATOMS: atom_id res chain seq x y z
N MET A 1 58.24 -4.23 -28.48
CA MET A 1 57.87 -5.41 -27.69
C MET A 1 57.92 -4.99 -26.22
N PHE A 2 56.76 -4.78 -25.59
CA PHE A 2 56.66 -4.33 -24.20
C PHE A 2 55.78 -5.34 -23.46
N GLN A 3 56.25 -5.89 -22.34
CA GLN A 3 55.42 -6.74 -21.48
C GLN A 3 54.64 -5.88 -20.51
N VAL A 4 53.31 -6.00 -20.55
CA VAL A 4 52.44 -5.53 -19.47
C VAL A 4 52.48 -6.59 -18.36
N SER A 5 52.95 -6.21 -17.17
CA SER A 5 52.95 -7.09 -16.00
C SER A 5 51.59 -7.01 -15.31
N THR A 6 50.73 -8.00 -15.54
CA THR A 6 49.42 -8.08 -14.89
C THR A 6 49.57 -8.53 -13.43
N TYR A 7 49.23 -7.65 -12.50
CA TYR A 7 49.12 -8.00 -11.08
C TYR A 7 47.82 -8.77 -10.84
N HIS A 8 47.89 -9.86 -10.07
CA HIS A 8 46.73 -10.68 -9.69
C HIS A 8 46.74 -10.90 -8.17
N PRO A 9 45.85 -10.25 -7.40
CA PRO A 9 45.67 -10.57 -5.99
C PRO A 9 44.99 -11.94 -5.85
N LYS A 10 45.64 -12.87 -5.15
CA LYS A 10 45.08 -14.20 -4.88
C LYS A 10 43.98 -14.10 -3.81
N ARG A 11 42.73 -14.47 -4.14
CA ARG A 11 41.69 -14.70 -3.13
C ARG A 11 42.09 -15.89 -2.26
N ASN A 12 42.21 -15.69 -0.94
CA ASN A 12 42.44 -16.77 0.02
C ASN A 12 41.12 -17.50 0.29
N TYR A 13 40.98 -18.73 -0.22
CA TYR A 13 39.86 -19.60 0.13
C TYR A 13 40.05 -20.14 1.56
N MET A 14 39.27 -19.63 2.51
CA MET A 14 39.28 -20.13 3.88
C MET A 14 38.36 -21.36 4.00
N ASN A 15 38.96 -22.54 4.10
CA ASN A 15 38.27 -23.82 4.16
C ASN A 15 37.67 -24.07 5.55
N ILE A 16 36.38 -23.80 5.73
CA ILE A 16 35.66 -24.10 6.99
C ILE A 16 35.23 -25.57 6.98
N GLN A 17 35.91 -26.38 7.79
CA GLN A 17 35.58 -27.80 7.99
C GLN A 17 34.34 -27.96 8.89
N SER A 18 33.34 -28.71 8.42
CA SER A 18 32.12 -29.00 9.19
C SER A 18 32.37 -30.02 10.31
N THR A 19 32.53 -29.54 11.54
CA THR A 19 32.67 -30.40 12.74
C THR A 19 31.31 -30.79 13.33
N ASN A 20 30.89 -32.04 13.11
CA ASN A 20 29.78 -32.64 13.86
C ASN A 20 30.11 -32.73 15.36
N LEU A 21 29.16 -32.41 16.24
CA LEU A 21 29.22 -32.78 17.67
C LEU A 21 27.95 -33.54 18.12
N VAL A 22 28.08 -34.25 19.24
CA VAL A 22 27.28 -35.45 19.56
C VAL A 22 26.28 -35.21 20.70
N LYS A 23 25.15 -35.95 20.68
CA LYS A 23 24.17 -36.02 21.77
C LYS A 23 24.80 -36.49 23.10
N THR A 24 24.66 -35.67 24.14
CA THR A 24 24.80 -36.04 25.56
C THR A 24 23.69 -35.32 26.31
N GLN A 25 22.61 -36.00 26.72
CA GLN A 25 22.43 -36.58 28.06
C GLN A 25 22.64 -35.54 29.18
N VAL A 26 21.54 -35.14 29.83
CA VAL A 26 21.53 -34.28 31.02
C VAL A 26 21.10 -35.13 32.22
N VAL A 27 21.88 -35.08 33.30
CA VAL A 27 21.64 -35.76 34.58
C VAL A 27 21.65 -34.71 35.70
N GLU A 28 21.04 -35.05 36.83
CA GLU A 28 20.51 -34.14 37.86
C GLU A 28 21.54 -33.42 38.76
N GLY A 29 21.08 -32.33 39.40
CA GLY A 29 21.61 -31.83 40.68
C GLY A 29 21.76 -30.29 40.76
N VAL A 30 21.56 -29.61 41.90
CA VAL A 30 21.04 -29.98 43.23
C VAL A 30 20.49 -28.70 43.91
N ALA A 31 19.30 -28.72 44.53
CA ALA A 31 18.97 -27.98 45.77
C ALA A 31 17.49 -28.16 46.22
N ALA A 32 17.28 -28.63 47.46
CA ALA A 32 16.04 -28.41 48.24
C ALA A 32 16.31 -27.28 49.28
N SER A 33 15.41 -26.79 50.14
CA SER A 33 14.10 -27.21 50.69
C SER A 33 13.49 -25.95 51.38
N PRO A 34 12.50 -25.95 52.32
CA PRO A 34 11.59 -27.01 52.81
C PRO A 34 10.11 -26.57 53.04
N ARG A 35 9.20 -27.55 53.24
CA ARG A 35 8.34 -27.74 54.46
C ARG A 35 7.12 -28.65 54.25
N GLY A 36 7.04 -29.72 55.05
CA GLY A 36 5.81 -30.51 55.30
C GLY A 36 5.32 -31.38 54.14
N GLY A 37 4.61 -32.49 54.36
CA GLY A 37 4.15 -33.07 55.63
C GLY A 37 2.92 -33.95 55.39
N ALA A 38 3.14 -35.26 55.21
CA ALA A 38 2.12 -36.28 54.89
C ALA A 38 1.01 -36.39 55.98
N LEU A 39 -0.18 -36.97 55.75
CA LEU A 39 -0.44 -38.35 55.28
C LEU A 39 -1.82 -38.54 54.64
N SER A 40 -1.96 -39.60 53.83
CA SER A 40 -3.20 -40.10 53.22
C SER A 40 -3.88 -41.19 54.07
N LEU A 41 -5.19 -41.43 53.89
CA LEU A 41 -5.80 -42.79 53.89
C LEU A 41 -7.24 -42.83 53.33
N LEU A 42 -7.73 -44.03 53.04
CA LEU A 42 -8.90 -44.34 52.17
C LEU A 42 -10.23 -44.48 52.93
N HIS A 43 -11.37 -44.18 52.27
CA HIS A 43 -12.40 -45.18 51.85
C HIS A 43 -13.53 -44.56 50.99
N ALA A 44 -14.52 -45.35 50.51
CA ALA A 44 -15.25 -45.05 49.26
C ALA A 44 -16.79 -45.30 49.23
N ALA A 45 -17.48 -44.48 48.41
CA ALA A 45 -18.71 -44.75 47.62
C ALA A 45 -20.04 -45.06 48.39
N PRO A 46 -21.24 -45.15 47.74
CA PRO A 46 -21.60 -45.00 46.31
C PRO A 46 -22.80 -44.04 45.99
N ARG A 47 -23.33 -44.11 44.76
CA ARG A 47 -24.31 -43.19 44.10
C ARG A 47 -25.81 -43.53 44.32
N ARG A 48 -26.71 -42.55 44.08
CA ARG A 48 -28.08 -42.70 43.49
C ARG A 48 -28.45 -41.48 42.61
N HIS A 49 -29.54 -41.54 41.82
CA HIS A 49 -29.86 -40.57 40.74
C HIS A 49 -31.34 -40.09 40.69
N PRO A 50 -31.66 -38.89 40.12
CA PRO A 50 -33.01 -38.28 40.06
C PRO A 50 -33.59 -38.05 38.63
N PRO A 51 -34.93 -37.89 38.46
CA PRO A 51 -35.50 -37.35 37.21
C PRO A 51 -36.76 -36.43 37.30
N ARG A 52 -36.63 -35.14 36.91
CA ARG A 52 -37.66 -34.32 36.18
C ARG A 52 -38.98 -33.92 36.95
N ARG A 53 -39.83 -32.95 36.52
CA ARG A 53 -39.95 -32.13 35.26
C ARG A 53 -40.80 -30.84 35.44
N ALA A 54 -40.61 -29.89 34.50
CA ALA A 54 -41.62 -29.02 33.82
C ALA A 54 -42.27 -27.80 34.52
N GLY A 55 -42.55 -26.75 33.73
CA GLY A 55 -43.29 -25.53 34.12
C GLY A 55 -43.24 -24.38 33.08
N SER A 56 -44.10 -24.40 32.07
CA SER A 56 -44.39 -23.29 31.12
C SER A 56 -45.88 -22.90 31.23
N ALA A 57 -46.44 -21.81 30.70
CA ALA A 57 -46.02 -20.43 30.36
C ALA A 57 -47.26 -19.67 29.79
N VAL A 58 -47.16 -18.35 29.50
CA VAL A 58 -48.00 -17.54 28.56
C VAL A 58 -49.42 -17.07 28.96
N ALA A 59 -49.66 -15.74 28.79
CA ALA A 59 -50.94 -14.99 28.58
C ALA A 59 -52.02 -15.00 29.70
N THR A 60 -53.08 -14.15 29.71
CA THR A 60 -53.71 -13.24 28.71
C THR A 60 -54.31 -11.96 29.36
N ALA A 61 -54.83 -10.99 28.59
CA ALA A 61 -55.26 -9.65 29.06
C ALA A 61 -56.74 -9.26 28.76
N MET A 62 -57.22 -8.19 29.42
CA MET A 62 -58.43 -7.36 29.13
C MET A 62 -58.10 -5.90 29.60
N ILE A 63 -58.20 -4.80 28.83
CA ILE A 63 -59.36 -4.14 28.15
C ILE A 63 -60.37 -3.59 29.19
N SER A 64 -60.58 -2.28 29.40
CA SER A 64 -61.26 -1.24 28.55
C SER A 64 -61.41 0.07 29.40
N LYS A 65 -61.58 1.36 29.01
CA LYS A 65 -61.69 2.21 27.78
C LYS A 65 -61.29 3.68 28.15
N ILE A 66 -61.05 4.60 27.19
CA ILE A 66 -61.54 6.01 27.08
C ILE A 66 -60.83 6.76 25.90
N LEU A 67 -61.46 7.79 25.32
CA LEU A 67 -61.07 8.49 24.08
C LEU A 67 -60.73 9.98 24.30
N LEU A 68 -59.69 10.49 23.62
CA LEU A 68 -59.63 11.87 23.07
C LEU A 68 -58.55 11.95 21.93
N PRO A 69 -58.63 12.88 20.95
CA PRO A 69 -57.87 12.79 19.68
C PRO A 69 -56.81 13.91 19.48
N ILE A 70 -56.20 13.94 18.26
CA ILE A 70 -55.22 14.93 17.73
C ILE A 70 -53.81 14.69 18.32
N VAL A 71 -52.75 14.46 17.53
CA VAL A 71 -52.10 15.36 16.54
C VAL A 71 -51.65 14.62 15.27
N ILE A 72 -51.75 15.28 14.11
CA ILE A 72 -51.04 14.87 12.89
C ILE A 72 -49.57 15.27 13.02
N ALA A 73 -48.72 14.33 13.44
CA ALA A 73 -47.27 14.54 13.45
C ALA A 73 -46.77 14.48 11.99
N ALA A 74 -46.42 15.62 11.43
CA ALA A 74 -45.82 15.68 10.10
C ALA A 74 -44.50 14.90 10.08
N THR A 75 -44.34 13.99 9.12
CA THR A 75 -43.08 13.31 8.83
C THR A 75 -42.09 14.29 8.20
N LEU A 76 -41.50 15.16 9.04
CA LEU A 76 -40.27 15.85 8.68
C LEU A 76 -39.22 14.77 8.38
N GLY A 77 -38.96 14.57 7.10
CA GLY A 77 -37.78 13.86 6.64
C GLY A 77 -36.55 14.67 7.02
N VAL A 78 -36.09 14.52 8.25
CA VAL A 78 -34.83 15.10 8.73
C VAL A 78 -33.71 14.41 7.96
N VAL A 79 -33.35 14.99 6.81
CA VAL A 79 -32.09 14.72 6.12
C VAL A 79 -30.98 15.33 6.98
N GLY A 80 -30.69 14.67 8.10
CA GLY A 80 -29.52 14.96 8.91
C GLY A 80 -28.28 14.82 8.04
N PRO A 81 -27.23 15.62 8.27
CA PRO A 81 -25.99 15.48 7.53
C PRO A 81 -25.47 14.05 7.71
N SER A 82 -25.28 13.33 6.60
CA SER A 82 -24.73 11.99 6.64
C SER A 82 -23.27 12.09 7.07
N SER A 83 -23.02 11.89 8.36
CA SER A 83 -21.69 11.86 8.95
C SER A 83 -20.91 10.67 8.40
N ALA A 84 -20.23 10.88 7.27
CA ALA A 84 -19.30 9.94 6.69
C ALA A 84 -18.32 9.47 7.77
N ARG A 85 -18.44 8.19 8.16
CA ARG A 85 -17.61 7.58 9.19
C ARG A 85 -16.23 7.30 8.61
N ALA A 86 -15.21 7.27 9.46
CA ALA A 86 -13.90 6.80 9.04
C ALA A 86 -13.99 5.33 8.58
N GLN A 87 -13.33 5.03 7.47
CA GLN A 87 -13.14 3.70 6.90
C GLN A 87 -11.65 3.35 6.91
N LEU A 88 -11.35 2.07 6.73
CA LEU A 88 -9.99 1.54 6.57
C LEU A 88 -9.88 0.86 5.21
N ALA A 89 -8.78 1.12 4.51
CA ALA A 89 -8.27 0.27 3.44
C ALA A 89 -6.94 -0.34 3.90
N SER A 90 -6.67 -1.58 3.47
CA SER A 90 -5.37 -2.23 3.62
C SER A 90 -4.92 -2.67 2.23
N ILE A 91 -3.77 -2.17 1.80
CA ILE A 91 -3.30 -2.23 0.41
C ILE A 91 -1.90 -2.86 0.41
N ASN A 92 -1.69 -3.92 -0.37
CA ASN A 92 -0.37 -4.49 -0.63
C ASN A 92 0.36 -3.70 -1.74
N PRO A 93 1.69 -3.82 -1.88
CA PRO A 93 2.39 -3.20 -3.00
C PRO A 93 1.83 -3.64 -4.35
N ILE A 94 1.90 -2.75 -5.34
CA ILE A 94 1.71 -3.06 -6.75
C ILE A 94 3.04 -3.21 -7.49
N LYS A 95 4.12 -2.63 -6.94
CA LYS A 95 5.51 -2.82 -7.35
C LYS A 95 6.39 -2.79 -6.10
N ASP A 96 7.41 -3.64 -6.03
CA ASP A 96 8.49 -3.59 -5.05
C ASP A 96 9.79 -4.20 -5.61
N ASN A 97 10.95 -3.63 -5.23
CA ASN A 97 12.26 -4.03 -5.74
C ASN A 97 13.40 -3.51 -4.81
N THR A 98 14.63 -3.98 -5.03
CA THR A 98 15.86 -3.41 -4.46
C THR A 98 16.72 -2.77 -5.53
N LEU A 99 17.19 -1.55 -5.27
CA LEU A 99 18.26 -0.90 -6.02
C LEU A 99 19.58 -1.34 -5.39
N TYR A 100 20.33 -2.18 -6.10
CA TYR A 100 21.65 -2.68 -5.71
C TYR A 100 22.73 -1.76 -6.29
N GLU A 101 23.62 -1.22 -5.45
CA GLU A 101 24.72 -0.35 -5.90
C GLU A 101 25.51 -0.94 -7.07
N PHE A 102 25.83 -0.11 -8.05
CA PHE A 102 26.42 -0.55 -9.31
C PHE A 102 27.91 -0.88 -9.17
N ASP A 103 28.26 -2.16 -9.31
CA ASP A 103 29.62 -2.59 -9.59
C ASP A 103 29.85 -2.83 -11.10
N ALA A 104 31.05 -2.48 -11.59
CA ALA A 104 31.39 -2.53 -13.01
C ALA A 104 31.84 -3.92 -13.52
N ALA A 105 32.08 -4.89 -12.63
CA ALA A 105 32.37 -6.29 -12.97
C ALA A 105 31.11 -7.18 -12.91
N GLU A 106 30.12 -6.83 -12.08
CA GLU A 106 28.84 -7.53 -11.98
C GLU A 106 27.74 -6.93 -12.87
N GLY A 107 27.71 -5.60 -13.03
CA GLY A 107 26.79 -4.87 -13.89
C GLY A 107 25.57 -4.32 -13.16
N ASP A 108 24.51 -4.02 -13.92
CA ASP A 108 23.21 -3.67 -13.34
C ASP A 108 22.50 -4.93 -12.82
N VAL A 109 22.19 -4.96 -11.52
CA VAL A 109 21.42 -6.03 -10.86
C VAL A 109 20.17 -5.49 -10.15
N SER A 110 19.17 -6.35 -10.01
CA SER A 110 17.80 -6.07 -9.57
C SER A 110 17.17 -7.31 -8.94
N ASN A 111 16.01 -7.20 -8.28
CA ASN A 111 15.28 -8.30 -7.67
C ASN A 111 13.74 -8.10 -7.67
N ALA A 112 13.17 -7.93 -8.86
CA ALA A 112 11.75 -7.61 -9.08
C ALA A 112 10.75 -8.71 -8.70
N LEU A 113 11.19 -9.98 -8.65
CA LEU A 113 10.37 -11.15 -8.31
C LEU A 113 10.95 -11.95 -7.13
N GLY A 114 11.82 -11.35 -6.33
CA GLY A 114 12.39 -11.97 -5.14
C GLY A 114 11.43 -12.00 -3.96
N PHE A 115 11.77 -12.77 -2.94
CA PHE A 115 11.03 -12.80 -1.67
C PHE A 115 11.45 -11.68 -0.72
N HIS A 116 12.52 -10.93 -1.04
CA HIS A 116 13.12 -9.96 -0.15
C HIS A 116 13.63 -8.68 -0.82
N PHE A 117 13.50 -7.55 -0.10
CA PHE A 117 14.13 -6.28 -0.46
C PHE A 117 15.03 -5.74 0.67
N PHE A 118 15.97 -4.86 0.34
CA PHE A 118 17.07 -4.48 1.24
C PHE A 118 17.22 -2.96 1.38
N ALA A 119 17.57 -2.50 2.60
CA ALA A 119 17.89 -1.10 2.89
C ALA A 119 19.12 -0.98 3.81
N GLY A 120 20.12 -0.21 3.40
CA GLY A 120 21.39 0.02 4.14
C GLY A 120 22.60 -0.66 3.50
N GLU A 121 23.71 -0.70 4.22
CA GLU A 121 25.03 -1.12 3.73
C GLU A 121 25.35 -2.60 4.08
N THR A 122 25.89 -3.34 3.11
CA THR A 122 26.19 -4.79 3.26
C THR A 122 27.38 -5.07 4.18
N ALA A 123 27.73 -6.34 4.34
CA ALA A 123 28.97 -6.77 4.98
C ALA A 123 30.24 -6.43 4.16
N MET A 124 30.07 -6.07 2.87
CA MET A 124 31.17 -5.86 1.92
C MET A 124 31.36 -4.39 1.54
N GLY A 125 30.53 -3.49 2.09
CA GLY A 125 30.61 -2.04 1.86
C GLY A 125 29.85 -1.55 0.64
N GLU A 126 28.74 -2.22 0.31
CA GLU A 126 27.89 -1.88 -0.84
C GLU A 126 26.53 -1.37 -0.36
N LEU A 127 25.94 -0.42 -1.07
CA LEU A 127 24.63 0.13 -0.73
C LEU A 127 23.48 -0.68 -1.33
N ARG A 128 22.35 -0.69 -0.61
CA ARG A 128 21.07 -1.29 -1.00
C ARG A 128 19.93 -0.37 -0.59
N ARG A 129 18.96 -0.11 -1.48
CA ARG A 129 17.77 0.70 -1.21
C ARG A 129 16.50 -0.01 -1.67
N GLY A 130 15.47 -0.07 -0.84
CA GLY A 130 14.18 -0.63 -1.23
C GLY A 130 13.33 0.39 -1.98
N VAL A 131 12.45 -0.04 -2.88
CA VAL A 131 11.40 0.81 -3.47
C VAL A 131 10.05 0.09 -3.40
N LEU A 132 8.98 0.82 -3.04
CA LEU A 132 7.63 0.29 -2.80
C LEU A 132 6.57 1.24 -3.39
N ALA A 133 5.70 0.76 -4.28
CA ALA A 133 4.56 1.52 -4.82
C ALA A 133 3.21 0.86 -4.50
N PHE A 134 2.16 1.66 -4.33
CA PHE A 134 0.81 1.22 -3.92
C PHE A 134 -0.27 1.90 -4.77
N ASP A 135 -1.31 1.17 -5.21
CA ASP A 135 -2.45 1.80 -5.87
C ASP A 135 -3.41 2.44 -4.85
N ILE A 136 -3.22 3.73 -4.60
CA ILE A 136 -4.08 4.52 -3.71
C ILE A 136 -5.46 4.80 -4.35
N ALA A 137 -5.48 5.08 -5.65
CA ALA A 137 -6.65 5.64 -6.34
C ALA A 137 -7.69 4.57 -6.76
N GLY A 138 -7.25 3.34 -7.03
CA GLY A 138 -8.15 2.19 -7.22
C GLY A 138 -8.74 1.65 -5.91
N ASN A 139 -8.10 1.92 -4.76
CA ASN A 139 -8.52 1.42 -3.45
C ASN A 139 -9.26 2.44 -2.56
N ILE A 140 -9.13 3.75 -2.81
CA ILE A 140 -9.77 4.81 -2.03
C ILE A 140 -10.62 5.70 -2.95
N PRO A 141 -11.91 5.97 -2.63
CA PRO A 141 -12.75 6.85 -3.44
C PRO A 141 -12.16 8.26 -3.58
N ALA A 142 -12.05 8.76 -4.82
CA ALA A 142 -11.57 10.11 -5.11
C ALA A 142 -12.35 11.19 -4.32
N GLY A 143 -11.62 12.19 -3.81
CA GLY A 143 -12.17 13.22 -2.92
C GLY A 143 -12.39 12.78 -1.47
N SER A 144 -11.88 11.61 -1.06
CA SER A 144 -11.81 11.24 0.36
C SER A 144 -10.77 12.08 1.10
N THR A 145 -11.01 12.36 2.38
CA THR A 145 -9.99 12.91 3.28
C THR A 145 -9.18 11.78 3.89
N ILE A 146 -7.86 11.75 3.70
CA ILE A 146 -6.97 10.83 4.43
C ILE A 146 -6.82 11.34 5.88
N LEU A 147 -7.00 10.46 6.86
CA LEU A 147 -6.96 10.77 8.28
C LEU A 147 -5.67 10.25 8.94
N GLY A 148 -5.24 9.05 8.55
CA GLY A 148 -4.03 8.40 9.03
C GLY A 148 -3.52 7.36 8.03
N VAL A 149 -2.21 7.12 8.04
CA VAL A 149 -1.50 6.18 7.16
C VAL A 149 -0.50 5.42 8.01
N THR A 150 -0.45 4.10 7.88
CA THR A 150 0.55 3.25 8.52
C THR A 150 1.04 2.21 7.50
N LEU A 151 2.34 2.22 7.19
CA LEU A 151 2.99 1.12 6.47
C LEU A 151 3.51 0.11 7.48
N SER A 152 3.27 -1.18 7.25
CA SER A 152 3.81 -2.29 8.03
C SER A 152 4.75 -3.13 7.16
N LEU A 153 5.98 -3.35 7.63
CA LEU A 153 6.99 -4.20 6.96
C LEU A 153 7.49 -5.27 7.94
N ASN A 154 7.68 -6.49 7.49
CA ASN A 154 8.41 -7.51 8.25
C ASN A 154 9.90 -7.42 7.91
N MET A 155 10.75 -7.18 8.92
CA MET A 155 12.21 -7.22 8.78
C MET A 155 12.69 -8.62 9.14
N SER A 156 13.03 -9.41 8.13
CA SER A 156 13.28 -10.86 8.26
C SER A 156 14.75 -11.23 8.48
N ARG A 157 15.71 -10.31 8.22
CA ARG A 157 17.14 -10.54 8.47
C ARG A 157 17.94 -9.24 8.61
N THR A 158 18.89 -9.22 9.55
CA THR A 158 19.85 -8.12 9.75
C THR A 158 21.25 -8.70 10.00
N GLY A 159 22.31 -7.94 9.72
CA GLY A 159 23.68 -8.25 10.16
C GLY A 159 23.93 -7.90 11.63
N LEU A 160 23.21 -6.89 12.14
CA LEU A 160 23.32 -6.36 13.50
C LEU A 160 21.93 -6.01 14.06
N ASP A 161 21.59 -6.47 15.25
CA ASP A 161 20.34 -6.12 15.96
C ASP A 161 20.35 -4.70 16.55
N THR A 162 21.48 -4.00 16.50
CA THR A 162 21.59 -2.58 16.88
C THR A 162 20.61 -1.75 16.08
N ALA A 163 19.70 -1.06 16.77
CA ALA A 163 18.67 -0.25 16.13
C ALA A 163 19.29 0.94 15.38
N ARG A 164 19.01 1.02 14.08
CA ARG A 164 19.34 2.15 13.20
C ARG A 164 18.05 2.74 12.64
N ASN A 165 18.08 3.97 12.15
CA ASN A 165 16.93 4.52 11.45
C ASN A 165 16.80 3.87 10.07
N VAL A 166 15.55 3.64 9.65
CA VAL A 166 15.16 3.30 8.29
C VAL A 166 14.06 4.27 7.90
N ASP A 167 14.31 5.06 6.86
CA ASP A 167 13.53 6.23 6.50
C ASP A 167 12.80 6.01 5.17
N LEU A 168 11.55 6.43 5.10
CA LEU A 168 10.76 6.46 3.87
C LEU A 168 10.95 7.82 3.21
N HIS A 169 11.25 7.84 1.91
CA HIS A 169 11.36 9.06 1.11
C HIS A 169 10.47 8.97 -0.11
N LYS A 170 9.63 9.97 -0.39
CA LYS A 170 8.77 9.95 -1.59
C LYS A 170 9.61 9.95 -2.86
N LEU A 171 9.37 8.99 -3.75
CA LEU A 171 10.00 8.94 -5.08
C LEU A 171 9.45 10.05 -5.98
N LEU A 172 10.31 10.61 -6.82
CA LEU A 172 10.02 11.78 -7.66
C LEU A 172 9.91 11.45 -9.16
N ALA A 173 10.25 10.23 -9.57
CA ALA A 173 10.07 9.71 -10.91
C ALA A 173 9.53 8.28 -10.87
N ASP A 174 8.72 7.90 -11.86
CA ASP A 174 8.25 6.52 -12.01
C ASP A 174 9.39 5.58 -12.41
N TRP A 175 9.25 4.32 -12.03
CA TRP A 175 10.25 3.26 -12.13
C TRP A 175 9.58 1.93 -12.44
N GLY A 176 10.30 0.98 -13.01
CA GLY A 176 9.75 -0.27 -13.49
C GLY A 176 10.10 -1.49 -12.65
N GLU A 177 9.41 -2.57 -12.99
CA GLU A 177 9.56 -3.89 -12.39
C GLU A 177 9.57 -4.89 -13.54
N GLY A 178 10.67 -5.62 -13.70
CA GLY A 178 10.87 -6.58 -14.78
C GLY A 178 10.60 -8.00 -14.30
N THR A 179 11.57 -8.88 -14.52
CA THR A 179 11.51 -10.31 -14.15
C THR A 179 12.80 -10.82 -13.52
N SER A 180 13.66 -9.93 -13.01
CA SER A 180 14.83 -10.31 -12.21
C SER A 180 14.42 -11.02 -10.91
N MET A 181 15.13 -12.07 -10.54
CA MET A 181 14.88 -12.85 -9.32
C MET A 181 16.22 -13.34 -8.77
N ALA A 182 16.62 -12.78 -7.63
CA ALA A 182 17.89 -13.07 -6.98
C ALA A 182 17.91 -14.50 -6.39
N PRO A 183 19.05 -15.20 -6.43
CA PRO A 183 19.16 -16.54 -5.87
C PRO A 183 19.44 -16.52 -4.35
N GLY A 184 19.02 -17.59 -3.68
CA GLY A 184 19.47 -17.91 -2.32
C GLY A 184 18.93 -16.98 -1.24
N GLU A 185 19.76 -16.04 -0.77
CA GLU A 185 19.43 -15.09 0.30
C GLU A 185 19.25 -13.65 -0.21
N GLU A 186 19.31 -13.46 -1.53
CA GLU A 186 18.91 -12.27 -2.30
C GLU A 186 19.70 -10.97 -2.12
N GLY A 187 20.69 -10.93 -1.21
CA GLY A 187 21.50 -9.74 -0.91
C GLY A 187 22.43 -9.24 -2.03
N ASP A 188 22.70 -10.09 -3.02
CA ASP A 188 23.60 -9.82 -4.16
C ASP A 188 22.82 -9.57 -5.48
N GLY A 189 21.50 -9.71 -5.47
CA GLY A 189 20.63 -9.46 -6.62
C GLY A 189 20.68 -10.53 -7.71
N ALA A 190 20.08 -10.22 -8.87
CA ALA A 190 20.24 -10.95 -10.13
C ALA A 190 20.43 -9.95 -11.29
N PRO A 191 21.07 -10.36 -12.40
CA PRO A 191 21.21 -9.53 -13.60
C PRO A 191 19.90 -8.88 -14.01
N ALA A 192 19.91 -7.56 -14.21
CA ALA A 192 18.72 -6.80 -14.54
C ALA A 192 18.11 -7.25 -15.89
N THR A 193 16.78 -7.21 -15.93
CA THR A 193 15.94 -7.56 -17.08
C THR A 193 15.21 -6.31 -17.58
N PRO A 194 14.76 -6.26 -18.86
CA PRO A 194 14.04 -5.10 -19.36
C PRO A 194 12.85 -4.72 -18.49
N ASN A 195 12.66 -3.43 -18.28
CA ASN A 195 11.73 -2.80 -17.33
C ASN A 195 12.19 -2.78 -15.85
N ASP A 196 13.27 -3.44 -15.42
CA ASP A 196 13.71 -3.36 -14.02
C ASP A 196 14.16 -1.96 -13.59
N ALA A 197 13.93 -1.63 -12.33
CA ALA A 197 14.67 -0.57 -11.64
C ALA A 197 15.99 -1.11 -11.08
N THR A 198 17.05 -0.32 -11.20
CA THR A 198 18.41 -0.61 -10.73
C THR A 198 18.97 0.64 -10.05
N TRP A 199 20.20 0.60 -9.54
CA TRP A 199 20.84 1.82 -9.01
C TRP A 199 20.97 2.93 -10.06
N ARG A 200 21.13 2.60 -11.34
CA ARG A 200 21.33 3.57 -12.42
C ARG A 200 20.07 3.81 -13.23
N HIS A 201 19.28 2.76 -13.45
CA HIS A 201 18.11 2.76 -14.31
C HIS A 201 16.82 2.84 -13.49
N ARG A 202 15.88 3.70 -13.88
CA ARG A 202 14.49 3.61 -13.44
C ARG A 202 13.67 2.69 -14.34
N PHE A 203 14.09 2.51 -15.60
CA PHE A 203 13.63 1.44 -16.50
C PHE A 203 14.83 0.90 -17.30
N PHE A 204 15.36 -0.25 -16.89
CA PHE A 204 16.45 -0.94 -17.57
C PHE A 204 16.01 -1.40 -18.97
N ASP A 205 16.85 -1.34 -20.01
CA ASP A 205 18.23 -0.83 -20.12
C ASP A 205 18.32 0.59 -20.73
N THR A 206 17.22 1.36 -20.66
CA THR A 206 17.04 2.56 -21.52
C THR A 206 16.81 3.88 -20.80
N ILE A 207 16.29 3.89 -19.57
CA ILE A 207 15.93 5.12 -18.86
C ILE A 207 16.59 5.17 -17.49
N PHE A 208 17.48 6.15 -17.33
CA PHE A 208 18.22 6.43 -16.10
C PHE A 208 17.38 7.20 -15.06
N TRP A 209 17.80 7.12 -13.81
CA TRP A 209 17.52 8.13 -12.80
C TRP A 209 18.28 9.44 -13.10
N THR A 210 17.89 10.55 -12.49
CA THR A 210 18.66 11.80 -12.49
C THR A 210 19.84 11.71 -11.52
N THR A 211 19.64 11.01 -10.39
CA THR A 211 20.66 10.67 -9.39
C THR A 211 20.72 9.16 -9.20
N GLU A 212 21.92 8.57 -9.23
CA GLU A 212 22.06 7.14 -8.98
C GLU A 212 21.65 6.77 -7.53
N GLY A 213 21.06 5.58 -7.38
CA GLY A 213 20.37 5.14 -6.18
C GLY A 213 18.98 5.75 -5.96
N GLY A 214 18.40 6.40 -6.99
CA GLY A 214 16.99 6.80 -7.03
C GLY A 214 16.75 8.31 -6.91
N ASP A 215 15.74 8.81 -7.65
CA ASP A 215 15.27 10.20 -7.53
C ASP A 215 14.20 10.30 -6.43
N PHE A 216 14.58 10.81 -5.25
CA PHE A 216 13.69 10.91 -4.09
C PHE A 216 13.71 12.27 -3.36
N SER A 217 12.63 12.53 -2.61
CA SER A 217 12.44 13.73 -1.79
C SER A 217 13.40 13.76 -0.59
N ALA A 218 14.18 14.83 -0.45
CA ALA A 218 14.99 15.07 0.75
C ALA A 218 14.15 15.24 2.05
N THR A 219 12.86 15.56 1.94
CA THR A 219 11.93 15.48 3.07
C THR A 219 11.59 14.03 3.36
N VAL A 220 11.99 13.54 4.53
CA VAL A 220 11.62 12.23 5.08
C VAL A 220 10.10 12.14 5.25
N SER A 221 9.49 11.14 4.61
CA SER A 221 8.07 10.81 4.75
C SER A 221 7.77 10.19 6.11
N ALA A 222 8.59 9.26 6.60
CA ALA A 222 8.58 8.79 8.00
C ALA A 222 9.90 8.10 8.34
N SER A 223 10.27 8.08 9.63
CA SER A 223 11.43 7.36 10.15
C SER A 223 10.99 6.30 11.16
N GLN A 224 11.70 5.18 11.23
CA GLN A 224 11.51 4.15 12.25
C GLN A 224 12.87 3.58 12.69
N SER A 225 13.01 3.29 13.99
CA SER A 225 14.19 2.65 14.56
C SER A 225 14.07 1.13 14.44
N VAL A 226 14.83 0.54 13.52
CA VAL A 226 14.78 -0.89 13.17
C VAL A 226 16.02 -1.60 13.71
N GLY A 227 15.82 -2.51 14.67
CA GLY A 227 16.87 -3.29 15.34
C GLY A 227 16.80 -4.77 14.98
N ALA A 228 16.40 -5.60 15.96
CA ALA A 228 16.25 -7.05 15.81
C ALA A 228 15.10 -7.45 14.87
N ILE A 229 15.15 -8.70 14.38
CA ILE A 229 14.15 -9.31 13.47
C ILE A 229 12.72 -9.17 14.03
N GLY A 230 11.79 -8.73 13.19
CA GLY A 230 10.39 -8.53 13.56
C GLY A 230 9.62 -7.57 12.66
N VAL A 231 8.34 -7.33 12.99
CA VAL A 231 7.46 -6.41 12.24
C VAL A 231 7.59 -4.98 12.76
N TYR A 232 7.85 -4.05 11.84
CA TYR A 232 8.01 -2.62 12.11
C TYR A 232 6.92 -1.81 11.38
N THR A 233 6.61 -0.62 11.90
CA THR A 233 5.56 0.25 11.34
C THR A 233 6.01 1.70 11.20
N TRP A 234 5.65 2.34 10.08
CA TRP A 234 5.92 3.74 9.78
C TRP A 234 4.59 4.48 9.74
N SER A 235 4.49 5.61 10.44
CA SER A 235 3.33 6.49 10.39
C SER A 235 3.74 7.93 10.73
N SER A 236 3.25 8.90 9.98
CA SER A 236 3.54 10.32 10.22
C SER A 236 2.48 11.25 9.60
N SER A 237 2.59 12.54 9.88
CA SER A 237 1.84 13.58 9.16
C SER A 237 2.27 13.74 7.70
N GLN A 238 3.53 13.44 7.36
CA GLN A 238 4.05 13.57 5.98
C GLN A 238 3.63 12.38 5.11
N MET A 239 3.65 11.13 5.61
CA MET A 239 3.06 9.99 4.89
C MET A 239 1.59 10.24 4.53
N ARG A 240 0.82 10.86 5.43
CA ARG A 240 -0.55 11.28 5.15
C ARG A 240 -0.63 12.36 4.08
N ALA A 241 0.29 13.33 4.07
CA ALA A 241 0.35 14.36 3.04
C ALA A 241 0.71 13.77 1.67
N ASP A 242 1.65 12.82 1.63
CA ASP A 242 2.03 12.09 0.42
C ASP A 242 0.84 11.29 -0.14
N VAL A 243 0.20 10.45 0.67
CA VAL A 243 -0.97 9.65 0.24
C VAL A 243 -2.17 10.52 -0.13
N GLN A 244 -2.39 11.66 0.53
CA GLN A 244 -3.41 12.63 0.10
C GLN A 244 -3.03 13.22 -1.28
N SER A 245 -1.78 13.62 -1.49
CA SER A 245 -1.33 14.12 -2.80
C SER A 245 -1.45 13.08 -3.92
N TRP A 246 -1.24 11.79 -3.62
CA TRP A 246 -1.42 10.68 -4.55
C TRP A 246 -2.89 10.30 -4.82
N LEU A 247 -3.80 10.60 -3.89
CA LEU A 247 -5.24 10.44 -4.14
C LEU A 247 -5.80 11.59 -4.97
N ASP A 248 -5.28 12.80 -4.76
CA ASP A 248 -5.71 14.03 -5.47
C ASP A 248 -5.06 14.16 -6.86
N ASP A 249 -3.81 13.71 -7.03
CA ASP A 249 -3.13 13.50 -8.31
C ASP A 249 -2.44 12.11 -8.38
N PRO A 250 -3.16 11.09 -8.89
CA PRO A 250 -2.60 9.75 -9.06
C PRO A 250 -1.43 9.65 -10.04
N SER A 251 -1.19 10.65 -10.90
CA SER A 251 -0.04 10.65 -11.81
C SER A 251 1.29 10.97 -11.13
N SER A 252 1.24 11.46 -9.89
CA SER A 252 2.39 11.73 -9.02
C SER A 252 2.77 10.55 -8.10
N ASN A 253 2.07 9.41 -8.22
CA ASN A 253 2.19 8.27 -7.31
C ASN A 253 3.27 7.27 -7.75
N PHE A 254 4.52 7.55 -7.39
CA PHE A 254 5.66 6.65 -7.62
C PHE A 254 6.06 5.84 -6.37
N GLY A 255 5.33 6.00 -5.26
CA GLY A 255 5.60 5.32 -4.00
C GLY A 255 6.74 5.92 -3.17
N TRP A 256 7.32 5.10 -2.29
CA TRP A 256 8.42 5.48 -1.41
C TRP A 256 9.67 4.63 -1.68
N LEU A 257 10.83 5.27 -1.58
CA LEU A 257 12.12 4.62 -1.37
C LEU A 257 12.30 4.36 0.13
N VAL A 258 12.86 3.21 0.46
CA VAL A 258 13.19 2.75 1.82
C VAL A 258 14.71 2.85 1.97
N LEU A 259 15.15 3.91 2.65
CA LEU A 259 16.56 4.25 2.87
C LEU A 259 17.01 3.68 4.22
N GLY A 260 18.10 2.92 4.22
CA GLY A 260 18.71 2.43 5.46
C GLY A 260 19.79 3.39 5.97
N ASP A 261 20.52 2.96 6.99
CA ASP A 261 21.76 3.61 7.38
C ASP A 261 22.88 3.24 6.40
N GLU A 262 23.36 4.22 5.65
CA GLU A 262 24.41 4.09 4.63
C GLU A 262 25.72 4.76 5.09
N SER A 263 26.00 4.71 6.40
CA SER A 263 27.19 5.34 7.03
C SER A 263 28.09 4.40 7.83
N ASP A 264 27.75 3.11 7.89
CA ASP A 264 28.47 2.04 8.57
C ASP A 264 28.17 0.70 7.87
N ILE A 265 29.19 -0.13 7.63
CA ILE A 265 28.99 -1.52 7.16
C ILE A 265 28.09 -2.35 8.11
N LEU A 266 27.50 -3.44 7.58
CA LEU A 266 26.62 -4.37 8.31
C LEU A 266 25.31 -3.78 8.85
N THR A 267 24.93 -2.56 8.45
CA THR A 267 23.65 -1.95 8.79
C THR A 267 22.46 -2.56 8.07
N ALA A 268 22.68 -3.17 6.89
CA ALA A 268 21.63 -3.65 5.99
C ALA A 268 20.51 -4.43 6.71
N LYS A 269 19.27 -3.99 6.44
CA LYS A 269 18.03 -4.61 6.88
C LYS A 269 17.34 -5.24 5.67
N ARG A 270 17.02 -6.53 5.77
CA ARG A 270 16.20 -7.25 4.80
C ARG A 270 14.75 -7.23 5.23
N PHE A 271 13.89 -6.82 4.33
CA PHE A 271 12.45 -6.82 4.46
C PHE A 271 11.82 -7.81 3.47
N ASP A 272 10.59 -8.18 3.74
CA ASP A 272 9.80 -9.12 2.94
C ASP A 272 9.01 -8.38 1.84
N THR A 273 9.00 -8.91 0.60
CA THR A 273 8.29 -8.38 -0.60
C THR A 273 6.82 -8.84 -0.65
N ARG A 274 6.04 -8.44 -1.67
CA ARG A 274 4.65 -8.94 -1.82
C ARG A 274 4.58 -10.45 -2.16
N GLU A 275 5.65 -11.04 -2.68
CA GLU A 275 5.79 -12.45 -3.05
C GLU A 275 5.93 -13.38 -1.84
N SER A 276 6.38 -12.83 -0.71
CA SER A 276 6.76 -13.60 0.48
C SER A 276 5.61 -13.79 1.48
N ALA A 277 5.81 -14.67 2.47
CA ALA A 277 4.75 -15.11 3.37
C ALA A 277 4.28 -14.06 4.41
N SER A 278 4.94 -12.91 4.51
CA SER A 278 4.59 -11.80 5.41
C SER A 278 4.66 -10.45 4.68
N PRO A 279 3.82 -10.26 3.63
CA PRO A 279 4.00 -9.18 2.67
C PRO A 279 3.71 -7.79 3.28
N PRO A 280 4.27 -6.70 2.71
CA PRO A 280 4.00 -5.34 3.15
C PRO A 280 2.50 -5.00 3.10
N VAL A 281 2.05 -4.20 4.07
CA VAL A 281 0.66 -3.69 4.11
C VAL A 281 0.66 -2.20 4.44
N LEU A 282 0.15 -1.39 3.50
CA LEU A 282 -0.20 0.00 3.73
C LEU A 282 -1.65 0.09 4.21
N THR A 283 -1.85 0.39 5.49
CA THR A 283 -3.19 0.62 6.06
C THR A 283 -3.48 2.11 6.10
N ILE A 284 -4.61 2.50 5.50
CA ILE A 284 -5.02 3.89 5.36
C ILE A 284 -6.39 4.07 6.01
N GLN A 285 -6.45 4.97 7.00
CA GLN A 285 -7.70 5.48 7.53
C GLN A 285 -8.13 6.71 6.73
N TYR A 286 -9.31 6.66 6.14
CA TYR A 286 -9.87 7.75 5.33
C TYR A 286 -11.32 8.02 5.69
N ARG A 287 -11.84 9.16 5.25
CA ARG A 287 -13.27 9.49 5.29
C ARG A 287 -13.74 9.77 3.86
N PRO A 288 -14.71 9.01 3.32
CA PRO A 288 -15.31 9.30 2.02
C PRO A 288 -15.78 10.74 1.87
N PRO A 289 -15.87 11.28 0.64
CA PRO A 289 -16.60 12.51 0.40
C PRO A 289 -18.05 12.36 0.90
N GLY A 290 -18.61 13.45 1.45
CA GLY A 290 -20.03 13.48 1.79
C GLY A 290 -20.90 13.22 0.55
N PRO A 291 -22.14 12.72 0.72
CA PRO A 291 -23.01 12.42 -0.41
C PRO A 291 -23.17 13.67 -1.28
N ARG A 292 -22.75 13.59 -2.55
CA ARG A 292 -22.85 14.70 -3.50
C ARG A 292 -24.30 15.16 -3.52
N PRO A 293 -24.60 16.46 -3.34
CA PRO A 293 -25.99 16.92 -3.34
C PRO A 293 -26.61 16.62 -4.70
N THR A 294 -27.56 15.68 -4.71
CA THR A 294 -28.37 15.37 -5.90
C THR A 294 -28.96 16.69 -6.40
N PRO A 295 -28.76 17.07 -7.67
CA PRO A 295 -29.37 18.29 -8.20
C PRO A 295 -30.89 18.19 -8.02
N THR A 296 -31.44 19.01 -7.11
CA THR A 296 -32.89 19.09 -6.91
C THR A 296 -33.52 19.31 -8.27
N PRO A 297 -34.42 18.42 -8.75
CA PRO A 297 -34.96 18.53 -10.10
C PRO A 297 -35.66 19.88 -10.22
N ARG A 298 -35.03 20.81 -10.94
CA ARG A 298 -35.52 22.19 -11.08
C ARG A 298 -36.97 22.10 -11.53
N PRO A 299 -37.94 22.71 -10.83
CA PRO A 299 -39.35 22.61 -11.19
C PRO A 299 -39.50 22.90 -12.68
N ARG A 300 -39.91 21.88 -13.45
CA ARG A 300 -40.16 22.04 -14.88
C ARG A 300 -41.20 23.14 -15.00
N ALA A 301 -40.78 24.28 -15.56
CA ALA A 301 -41.65 25.44 -15.68
C ALA A 301 -42.96 25.00 -16.34
N THR A 302 -44.06 25.13 -15.59
CA THR A 302 -45.39 24.74 -16.05
C THR A 302 -45.62 25.43 -17.40
N PRO A 303 -46.00 24.70 -18.47
CA PRO A 303 -46.21 25.33 -19.78
C PRO A 303 -47.23 26.46 -19.63
N LYS A 304 -46.76 27.71 -19.67
CA LYS A 304 -47.63 28.89 -19.58
C LYS A 304 -48.63 28.78 -20.72
N SER A 305 -49.92 28.72 -20.39
CA SER A 305 -50.99 28.43 -21.34
C SER A 305 -50.87 29.37 -22.54
N ARG A 306 -50.50 28.82 -23.70
CA ARG A 306 -50.38 29.57 -24.93
C ARG A 306 -51.79 30.05 -25.30
N PRO A 307 -52.06 31.36 -25.39
CA PRO A 307 -53.37 31.82 -25.83
C PRO A 307 -53.65 31.27 -27.23
N THR A 308 -54.87 30.77 -27.42
CA THR A 308 -55.32 30.16 -28.67
C THR A 308 -55.11 31.14 -29.83
N PRO A 309 -54.50 30.72 -30.95
CA PRO A 309 -54.45 31.56 -32.15
C PRO A 309 -55.88 31.87 -32.61
N SER A 310 -56.27 33.15 -32.61
CA SER A 310 -57.54 33.56 -33.19
C SER A 310 -57.49 33.33 -34.70
N ALA A 311 -58.51 32.67 -35.25
CA ALA A 311 -58.51 32.22 -36.63
C ALA A 311 -58.80 33.38 -37.60
N PHE A 312 -57.74 34.04 -38.08
CA PHE A 312 -57.82 34.87 -39.27
C PHE A 312 -57.51 34.06 -40.53
N SER A 313 -58.57 33.56 -41.17
CA SER A 313 -58.53 33.17 -42.58
C SER A 313 -58.14 34.37 -43.46
N HIS A 314 -57.41 34.15 -44.55
CA HIS A 314 -57.62 34.66 -45.93
C HIS A 314 -56.49 34.12 -46.85
N PRO A 315 -56.63 34.17 -48.20
CA PRO A 315 -56.25 33.03 -49.05
C PRO A 315 -54.88 33.11 -49.76
N LEU A 316 -54.53 31.98 -50.41
CA LEU A 316 -53.41 31.81 -51.35
C LEU A 316 -53.29 32.96 -52.37
N ARG A 317 -52.06 33.44 -52.59
CA ARG A 317 -51.58 33.93 -53.88
C ARG A 317 -50.18 33.39 -54.20
N PHE A 318 -49.81 33.48 -55.47
CA PHE A 318 -48.92 32.56 -56.19
C PHE A 318 -47.64 33.28 -56.70
N LEU A 319 -46.77 32.55 -57.42
CA LEU A 319 -45.52 32.98 -58.09
C LEU A 319 -44.28 33.28 -57.21
N LEU A 320 -43.04 33.32 -57.76
CA LEU A 320 -42.33 32.43 -58.72
C LEU A 320 -40.84 32.85 -58.81
N ARG A 321 -39.90 31.87 -58.93
CA ARG A 321 -38.51 31.92 -59.49
C ARG A 321 -37.78 33.27 -59.67
N LEU A 322 -36.49 33.33 -59.27
CA LEU A 322 -35.34 33.39 -60.22
C LEU A 322 -33.97 33.00 -59.59
N PHE A 323 -32.89 33.06 -60.38
CA PHE A 323 -31.54 32.49 -60.12
C PHE A 323 -30.45 33.56 -59.88
N ALA A 324 -29.40 33.19 -59.12
CA ALA A 324 -27.96 33.51 -59.33
C ALA A 324 -27.11 32.68 -58.32
N THR A 325 -26.34 31.64 -58.67
CA THR A 325 -24.97 31.61 -59.25
C THR A 325 -23.85 32.28 -58.45
N GLN A 326 -23.04 31.44 -57.75
CA GLN A 326 -21.55 31.32 -57.68
C GLN A 326 -20.61 32.55 -57.95
N PRO A 327 -19.32 32.54 -57.49
CA PRO A 327 -18.47 31.37 -57.21
C PRO A 327 -17.71 31.37 -55.86
N ALA A 328 -16.84 30.35 -55.69
CA ALA A 328 -15.95 30.18 -54.54
C ALA A 328 -14.55 30.79 -54.78
N ALA A 329 -13.75 30.90 -53.71
CA ALA A 329 -12.31 31.14 -53.77
C ALA A 329 -11.57 30.04 -52.99
N GLN A 330 -10.36 29.69 -53.46
CA GLN A 330 -9.59 28.54 -53.02
C GLN A 330 -8.12 28.96 -52.84
N ALA A 331 -7.51 28.65 -51.69
CA ALA A 331 -6.08 28.80 -51.48
C ALA A 331 -5.59 27.80 -50.43
N ALA A 332 -4.73 26.87 -50.86
CA ALA A 332 -3.84 26.12 -49.99
C ALA A 332 -2.40 26.40 -50.44
N SER A 333 -1.47 26.49 -49.50
CA SER A 333 -0.03 26.59 -49.78
C SER A 333 0.74 25.74 -48.78
N PRO A 334 1.66 24.85 -49.22
CA PRO A 334 2.41 23.96 -48.34
C PRO A 334 3.89 24.36 -48.19
N LEU A 335 4.54 23.72 -47.20
CA LEU A 335 5.97 23.34 -47.13
C LEU A 335 7.06 24.45 -47.16
N ARG A 336 8.02 24.28 -46.24
CA ARG A 336 9.49 24.56 -46.29
C ARG A 336 9.99 24.91 -44.88
N ASP A 337 11.17 24.48 -44.44
CA ASP A 337 12.12 23.47 -44.98
C ASP A 337 12.47 22.48 -43.85
#